data_AF-A0A5C6E3D7-F1
#
_entry.id   AF-A0A5C6E3D7-F1
#
_cell.length_a   1.000
_cell.length_b   1.000
_cell.length_c   1.000
_cell.angle_alpha   90.00
_cell.angle_beta   90.00
_cell.angle_gamma   90.00
#
_symmetry.space_group_name_H-M   'P 1'
#
loop_
_entity.id
_entity.type
_entity.pdbx_description
1 polymer ?
#
loop_
_entity_poly.entity_id
_entity_poly.type
_entity_poly.pdbx_seq_one_letter_code
_entity_poly.pdbx_strand_id
1 'polypeptide(L)'
;MAKKNRIPHKFLPWIDARKKFNLSHAHVQMARELGLNPKKFGSYANHKQQPWKLPLPEYIESLYEKSYGKTCPDQVRSIEQMAADHLAKRAAKKAAKAVEQAEPATRDEGGPTD
;
A
#
# COMPACT_ATOMS: atom_id res chain seq x y z
N MET A 1 -26.57 -1.84 -4.64
CA MET A 1 -25.41 -2.75 -4.47
C MET A 1 -24.27 -1.99 -3.78
N ALA A 2 -24.11 -2.15 -2.47
CA ALA A 2 -23.04 -1.50 -1.71
C ALA A 2 -21.68 -1.98 -2.24
N LYS A 3 -20.87 -1.05 -2.77
CA LYS A 3 -19.53 -1.33 -3.26
C LYS A 3 -18.68 -1.64 -2.02
N LYS A 4 -18.61 -2.92 -1.63
CA LYS A 4 -17.70 -3.42 -0.59
C LYS A 4 -16.36 -2.75 -0.80
N ASN A 5 -15.85 -2.07 0.24
CA ASN A 5 -14.56 -1.38 0.26
C ASN A 5 -13.46 -2.39 -0.12
N ARG A 6 -13.25 -2.55 -1.42
CA ARG A 6 -12.36 -3.56 -1.96
C ARG A 6 -10.95 -3.02 -1.74
N ILE A 7 -10.21 -3.67 -0.85
CA ILE A 7 -8.79 -3.41 -0.69
C ILE A 7 -8.18 -3.51 -2.10
N PRO A 8 -7.47 -2.47 -2.57
CA PRO A 8 -6.91 -2.49 -3.91
C PRO A 8 -6.00 -3.71 -4.11
N HIS A 9 -6.06 -4.33 -5.30
CA HIS A 9 -5.29 -5.54 -5.64
C HIS A 9 -3.77 -5.36 -5.46
N LYS A 10 -3.28 -4.12 -5.42
CA LYS A 10 -1.87 -3.78 -5.14
C LYS A 10 -1.46 -4.08 -3.69
N PHE A 11 -2.38 -3.98 -2.73
CA PHE A 11 -2.10 -4.14 -1.31
C PHE A 11 -2.41 -5.54 -0.79
N LEU A 12 -3.33 -6.26 -1.42
CA LEU A 12 -3.69 -7.64 -1.04
C LEU A 12 -2.48 -8.59 -0.92
N PRO A 13 -1.54 -8.66 -1.88
CA PRO A 13 -0.39 -9.57 -1.78
C PRO A 13 0.48 -9.31 -0.56
N TRP A 14 0.57 -8.06 -0.10
CA TRP A 14 1.34 -7.70 1.08
C TRP A 14 0.63 -8.11 2.37
N ILE A 15 -0.71 -7.99 2.42
CA ILE A 15 -1.52 -8.45 3.56
C ILE A 15 -1.44 -9.98 3.66
N ASP A 16 -1.58 -10.67 2.53
CA ASP A 16 -1.53 -12.13 2.49
C ASP A 16 -0.14 -12.65 2.87
N ALA A 17 0.93 -12.04 2.34
CA ALA A 17 2.30 -12.37 2.73
C ALA A 17 2.54 -12.12 4.22
N ARG A 18 2.05 -11.00 4.77
CA ARG A 18 2.15 -10.69 6.21
C ARG A 18 1.55 -11.80 7.07
N LYS A 19 0.32 -12.20 6.75
CA LYS A 19 -0.41 -13.25 7.47
C LYS A 19 0.23 -14.62 7.30
N LYS A 20 0.71 -14.95 6.09
CA LYS A 20 1.29 -16.26 5.77
C LYS A 20 2.65 -16.50 6.41
N PHE A 21 3.47 -15.46 6.55
CA PHE A 21 4.83 -15.54 7.08
C PHE A 21 4.99 -14.88 8.44
N ASN A 22 3.89 -14.58 9.12
CA ASN A 22 3.86 -13.94 10.45
C ASN A 22 4.74 -12.67 10.54
N LEU A 23 4.73 -11.86 9.48
CA LEU A 23 5.53 -10.64 9.44
C LEU A 23 4.86 -9.52 10.24
N SER A 24 5.66 -8.72 10.93
CA SER A 24 5.18 -7.49 11.55
C SER A 24 4.94 -6.40 10.49
N HIS A 25 4.23 -5.34 10.86
CA HIS A 25 4.10 -4.17 10.00
C HIS A 25 5.46 -3.54 9.66
N ALA A 26 6.41 -3.60 10.59
CA ALA A 26 7.78 -3.14 10.38
C ALA A 26 8.49 -4.00 9.32
N HIS A 27 8.42 -5.34 9.39
CA HIS A 27 9.06 -6.20 8.40
C HIS A 27 8.48 -6.01 7.00
N VAL A 28 7.16 -5.81 6.91
CA VAL A 28 6.50 -5.51 5.62
C VAL A 28 6.97 -4.16 5.07
N GLN A 29 7.17 -3.16 5.92
CA GLN A 29 7.69 -1.86 5.51
C GLN A 29 9.16 -1.97 5.06
N MET A 30 10.02 -2.62 5.84
CA MET A 30 11.43 -2.88 5.47
C MET A 30 11.54 -3.57 4.13
N ALA A 31 10.77 -4.64 3.92
CA ALA A 31 10.80 -5.39 2.67
C ALA A 31 10.36 -4.55 1.47
N ARG A 32 9.48 -3.56 1.68
CA ARG A 32 9.09 -2.61 0.62
C ARG A 32 10.19 -1.62 0.30
N GLU A 33 10.86 -1.07 1.31
CA GLU A 33 11.99 -0.15 1.15
C GLU A 33 13.20 -0.86 0.51
N LEU A 34 13.37 -2.16 0.77
CA LEU A 34 14.34 -3.02 0.11
C LEU A 34 13.94 -3.43 -1.33
N GLY A 35 12.74 -3.08 -1.79
CA GLY A 35 12.26 -3.45 -3.13
C GLY A 35 11.91 -4.94 -3.28
N LEU A 36 11.72 -5.67 -2.19
CA LEU A 36 11.35 -7.09 -2.23
C LEU A 36 9.91 -7.29 -2.73
N ASN A 37 9.67 -8.44 -3.35
CA ASN A 37 8.37 -8.77 -3.92
C ASN A 37 7.61 -9.79 -3.03
N PRO A 38 6.39 -9.48 -2.57
CA PRO A 38 5.62 -10.34 -1.65
C PRO A 38 5.29 -11.70 -2.29
N LYS A 39 5.23 -11.80 -3.62
CA LYS A 39 5.02 -13.07 -4.32
C LYS A 39 6.23 -14.01 -4.23
N LYS A 40 7.42 -13.46 -4.06
CA LYS A 40 8.69 -14.20 -3.94
C LYS A 40 9.02 -14.57 -2.49
N PHE A 41 8.22 -14.15 -1.52
CA PHE A 41 8.45 -14.49 -0.11
C PHE A 41 8.43 -16.00 0.14
N GLY A 42 7.67 -16.77 -0.64
CA GLY A 42 7.70 -18.23 -0.59
C GLY A 42 9.07 -18.84 -0.90
N SER A 43 9.84 -18.26 -1.84
CA SER A 43 11.21 -18.74 -2.11
C SER A 43 12.21 -18.35 -1.03
N TYR A 44 11.98 -17.23 -0.34
CA TYR A 44 12.84 -16.77 0.76
C TYR A 44 12.55 -17.50 2.07
N ALA A 45 11.28 -17.81 2.34
CA ALA A 45 10.83 -18.51 3.55
C ALA A 45 11.08 -20.03 3.53
N ASN A 46 11.89 -20.54 2.60
CA ASN A 46 12.19 -21.97 2.51
C ASN A 46 13.24 -22.43 3.54
N HIS A 47 13.09 -21.99 4.79
CA HIS A 47 13.98 -22.35 5.90
C HIS A 47 13.73 -23.80 6.34
N LYS A 48 12.49 -24.31 6.18
CA LYS A 48 12.13 -25.68 6.59
C LYS A 48 12.88 -26.76 5.81
N GLN A 49 13.28 -26.47 4.56
CA GLN A 49 14.05 -27.40 3.74
C GLN A 49 15.56 -27.12 3.79
N GLN A 50 15.97 -25.94 4.28
CA GLN A 50 17.36 -25.54 4.39
C GLN A 50 17.59 -24.89 5.75
N PRO A 51 17.96 -25.67 6.79
CA PRO A 51 18.07 -25.18 8.17
C PRO A 51 19.16 -24.10 8.36
N TRP A 52 20.10 -24.00 7.42
CA TRP A 52 21.11 -22.92 7.39
C TRP A 52 20.57 -21.59 6.84
N LYS A 53 19.31 -21.53 6.37
CA LYS A 53 18.67 -20.26 6.00
C LYS A 53 17.99 -19.64 7.20
N LEU A 54 18.23 -18.34 7.36
CA LEU A 54 17.51 -17.49 8.31
C LEU A 54 16.01 -17.50 8.02
N PRO A 55 15.16 -17.42 9.07
CA PRO A 55 13.73 -17.24 8.87
C PRO A 55 13.48 -15.90 8.15
N LEU A 56 12.38 -15.82 7.40
CA LEU A 56 12.09 -14.64 6.56
C LEU A 56 12.11 -13.29 7.30
N PRO A 57 11.59 -13.16 8.55
CA PRO A 57 11.70 -11.93 9.32
C PRO A 57 13.15 -11.49 9.54
N GLU A 58 13.99 -12.38 10.07
CA GLU A 58 15.41 -12.09 10.34
C GLU A 58 16.20 -11.83 9.05
N TYR A 59 15.84 -12.50 7.96
CA TYR A 59 16.43 -12.21 6.65
C TYR A 59 16.14 -10.77 6.21
N ILE A 60 14.91 -10.29 6.37
CA ILE A 60 14.53 -8.91 6.04
C ILE A 60 15.27 -7.92 6.94
N GLU A 61 15.34 -8.18 8.24
CA GLU A 61 16.06 -7.34 9.20
C GLU A 61 17.55 -7.23 8.84
N SER A 62 18.22 -8.36 8.57
CA SER A 62 19.64 -8.37 8.20
C SER A 62 19.94 -7.63 6.89
N LEU A 63 19.03 -7.68 5.90
CA LEU A 63 19.16 -6.91 4.66
C LEU A 63 18.95 -5.42 4.90
N TYR A 64 17.99 -5.08 5.76
CA TYR A 64 17.67 -3.70 6.10
C TYR A 64 18.83 -3.04 6.84
N GLU A 65 19.39 -3.73 7.83
CA GLU A 65 20.57 -3.29 8.56
C GLU A 65 21.78 -3.09 7.64
N LYS A 66 22.03 -4.02 6.70
CA LYS A 66 23.13 -3.87 5.73
C LYS A 66 22.97 -2.68 4.79
N SER A 67 21.73 -2.35 4.41
CA SER A 67 21.47 -1.30 3.41
C SER A 67 21.34 0.09 4.05
N TYR A 68 20.76 0.16 5.25
CA TYR A 68 20.39 1.42 5.91
C TYR A 68 21.10 1.65 7.25
N GLY A 69 21.79 0.64 7.81
CA GLY A 69 22.47 0.73 9.10
C GLY A 69 21.52 0.83 10.30
N LYS A 70 20.25 0.48 10.12
CA LYS A 70 19.20 0.56 11.14
C LYS A 70 18.48 -0.78 11.25
N THR A 71 18.04 -1.13 12.44
CA THR A 71 17.25 -2.35 12.70
C THR A 71 15.75 -2.14 12.52
N CYS A 72 15.28 -0.89 12.53
CA CYS A 72 13.86 -0.53 12.42
C CYS A 72 13.65 0.66 11.46
N PRO A 73 12.56 0.68 10.67
CA PRO A 73 12.21 1.84 9.87
C PRO A 73 11.66 2.98 10.75
N ASP A 74 12.04 4.22 10.46
CA ASP A 74 11.59 5.41 11.19
C ASP A 74 10.07 5.60 11.12
N GLN A 75 9.43 5.21 10.02
CA GLN A 75 7.99 5.31 9.85
C GLN A 75 7.36 3.96 9.47
N VAL A 76 6.80 3.26 10.45
CA VAL A 76 6.03 2.04 10.23
C VAL A 76 4.61 2.42 9.79
N ARG A 77 4.33 2.39 8.49
CA ARG A 77 2.96 2.48 7.97
C ARG A 77 2.39 1.10 7.70
N SER A 78 1.18 0.83 8.17
CA SER A 78 0.52 -0.43 7.85
C SER A 78 0.02 -0.44 6.40
N ILE A 79 -0.01 -1.62 5.79
CA ILE A 79 -0.59 -1.80 4.45
C ILE A 79 -2.06 -1.41 4.41
N GLU A 80 -2.77 -1.62 5.52
CA GLU A 80 -4.18 -1.27 5.67
C GLU A 80 -4.39 0.24 5.71
N GLN A 81 -3.55 0.98 6.44
CA GLN A 81 -3.55 2.46 6.43
C GLN A 81 -3.28 3.00 5.03
N MET A 82 -2.27 2.47 4.32
CA MET A 82 -1.97 2.90 2.95
C MET A 82 -3.10 2.56 1.95
N ALA A 83 -3.77 1.43 2.13
CA ALA A 83 -4.93 1.06 1.33
C ALA A 83 -6.09 2.03 1.56
N ALA A 84 -6.35 2.42 2.81
CA ALA A 84 -7.35 3.41 3.18
C ALA A 84 -7.02 4.80 2.58
N ASP A 85 -5.78 5.27 2.72
CA ASP A 85 -5.31 6.54 2.14
C ASP A 85 -5.49 6.57 0.62
N HIS A 86 -5.16 5.45 -0.05
CA HIS A 86 -5.31 5.34 -1.49
C HIS A 86 -6.79 5.39 -1.92
N LEU A 87 -7.69 4.74 -1.17
CA LEU A 87 -9.13 4.80 -1.42
C LEU A 87 -9.67 6.22 -1.18
N ALA A 88 -9.26 6.87 -0.09
CA ALA A 88 -9.65 8.24 0.25
C ALA A 88 -9.22 9.24 -0.84
N LYS A 89 -7.95 9.18 -1.29
CA LYS A 89 -7.46 10.00 -2.41
C LYS A 89 -8.26 9.77 -3.69
N ARG A 90 -8.62 8.51 -3.99
CA ARG A 90 -9.44 8.19 -5.18
C ARG A 90 -10.87 8.71 -5.07
N ALA A 91 -11.46 8.64 -3.87
CA ALA A 91 -12.79 9.19 -3.61
C ALA A 91 -12.79 10.73 -3.73
N ALA A 92 -11.80 11.40 -3.16
CA ALA A 92 -11.65 12.86 -3.26
C ALA A 92 -11.50 13.32 -4.72
N LYS A 93 -10.65 12.64 -5.51
CA LYS A 93 -10.53 12.94 -6.96
C LYS A 93 -11.84 12.75 -7.71
N LYS A 94 -12.62 11.72 -7.34
CA LYS A 94 -13.92 11.47 -7.97
C LYS A 94 -14.94 12.54 -7.58
N ALA A 95 -14.95 12.99 -6.32
CA ALA A 95 -15.81 14.05 -5.84
C ALA A 95 -15.48 15.38 -6.52
N ALA A 96 -14.21 15.76 -6.60
CA ALA A 96 -13.77 16.97 -7.31
C ALA A 96 -14.22 16.97 -8.78
N LYS A 97 -14.02 15.86 -9.49
CA LYS A 97 -14.48 15.72 -10.88
C LYS A 97 -16.00 15.76 -11.03
N ALA A 98 -16.75 15.29 -10.02
CA ALA A 98 -18.21 15.35 -10.04
C ALA A 98 -18.75 16.76 -9.75
N VAL A 99 -18.07 17.54 -8.89
CA VAL A 99 -18.40 18.95 -8.64
C VAL A 99 -18.09 19.79 -9.87
N GLU A 100 -16.93 19.61 -10.51
CA GLU A 100 -16.55 20.32 -11.75
C GLU A 100 -17.52 20.02 -12.91
N GLN A 101 -18.06 18.81 -13.00
CA GLN A 101 -19.08 18.47 -14.01
C GLN A 101 -20.50 18.93 -13.65
N ALA A 102 -20.72 19.31 -12.40
CA ALA A 102 -22.00 19.78 -11.89
C ALA A 102 -22.07 21.30 -11.73
N GLU A 103 -20.99 22.04 -12.03
CA GLU A 103 -21.04 23.49 -12.26
C GLU A 103 -21.46 23.73 -13.73
N PRO A 104 -22.76 23.96 -14.02
CA PRO A 104 -23.14 24.43 -15.34
C PRO A 104 -22.52 25.81 -15.54
N ALA A 105 -21.98 26.03 -16.74
CA ALA A 105 -21.62 27.35 -17.24
C ALA A 105 -22.70 28.37 -16.86
N THR A 106 -22.42 29.25 -15.91
CA THR A 106 -23.10 30.54 -15.81
C THR A 106 -22.64 31.35 -17.01
N ARG A 107 -23.22 31.01 -18.16
CA ARG A 107 -23.20 31.83 -19.35
C ARG A 107 -24.08 33.03 -19.00
N ASP A 108 -23.40 34.07 -18.56
CA ASP A 108 -23.82 35.45 -18.60
C ASP A 108 -24.39 35.75 -20.00
N GLU A 109 -25.71 35.89 -20.11
CA GLU A 109 -26.35 36.57 -21.23
C GLU A 109 -27.38 37.52 -20.59
N GLY A 110 -26.87 38.64 -20.07
CA GLY A 110 -27.67 39.82 -19.82
C GLY A 110 -28.29 40.27 -21.15
N GLY A 111 -29.61 40.20 -21.24
CA GLY A 111 -30.35 40.71 -22.38
C GLY A 111 -30.35 42.25 -22.41
N PRO A 112 -30.27 42.87 -23.60
CA PRO A 112 -30.84 44.19 -23.84
C PRO A 112 -32.22 44.02 -24.47
N THR A 113 -33.22 44.57 -23.78
CA THR A 113 -34.61 44.71 -24.21
C THR A 113 -34.71 45.83 -25.26
N ASP A 114 -35.43 45.59 -26.36
CA ASP A 114 -35.86 46.64 -27.32
C ASP A 114 -37.25 47.15 -26.92
#